data_AF-A0A6J7RSB5-F1
#
_entry.id   AF-A0A6J7RSB5-F1
#
_cell.length_a   1.000
_cell.length_b   1.000
_cell.length_c   1.000
_cell.angle_alpha   90.00
_cell.angle_beta   90.00
_cell.angle_gamma   90.00
#
_symmetry.space_group_name_H-M   'P 1'
#
loop_
_entity.id
_entity.type
_entity.pdbx_description
1 polymer ?
#
loop_
_entity_poly.entity_id
_entity_poly.type
_entity_poly.pdbx_seq_one_letter_code
_entity_poly.pdbx_strand_id
1 'polypeptide(L)' 'MAAGRSAVQRAPQPTNSQEIGLRVGDTVEHSVFGEGIIIDITGSGDKTEAVINFREKGRKHLLLAWAPLKKL' A
#
# COMPACT_ATOMS: atom_id res chain seq x y z
N MET A 1 -23.54 7.94 -36.83
CA MET A 1 -22.19 8.43 -36.45
C MET A 1 -21.97 8.06 -34.99
N ALA A 2 -20.98 7.20 -34.71
CA ALA A 2 -20.71 6.63 -33.40
C ALA A 2 -19.81 7.57 -32.58
N ALA A 3 -20.22 7.90 -31.35
CA ALA A 3 -19.38 8.60 -30.39
C ALA A 3 -18.71 7.56 -29.48
N GLY A 4 -17.43 7.27 -29.74
CA GLY A 4 -16.55 6.52 -28.85
C GLY A 4 -16.30 7.33 -27.58
N ARG A 5 -16.66 6.77 -26.42
CA ARG A 5 -16.41 7.39 -25.12
C ARG A 5 -15.10 6.83 -24.59
N SER A 6 -14.04 7.62 -24.73
CA SER A 6 -12.73 7.41 -24.13
C SER A 6 -12.86 7.40 -22.61
N ALA A 7 -12.85 6.20 -22.00
CA ALA A 7 -12.66 6.06 -20.57
C ALA A 7 -11.16 6.23 -20.25
N VAL A 8 -10.81 7.48 -19.94
CA VAL A 8 -9.67 7.92 -19.14
C VAL A 8 -8.80 6.80 -18.57
N GLN A 9 -7.63 6.64 -19.17
CA GLN A 9 -6.50 5.88 -18.63
C GLN A 9 -6.15 6.48 -17.26
N ARG A 10 -6.32 5.68 -16.20
CA ARG A 10 -5.83 6.00 -14.85
C ARG A 10 -4.31 6.13 -14.93
N ALA A 11 -3.81 7.36 -14.88
CA ALA A 11 -2.38 7.63 -14.78
C ALA A 11 -1.83 6.91 -13.54
N PRO A 12 -0.69 6.18 -13.64
CA PRO A 12 -0.02 5.62 -12.47
C PRO A 12 0.53 6.79 -11.64
N GLN A 13 -0.11 7.06 -10.51
CA GLN A 13 0.35 8.06 -9.56
C GLN A 13 1.66 7.57 -8.90
N PRO A 14 2.63 8.47 -8.67
CA PRO A 14 3.91 8.12 -8.05
C PRO A 14 3.67 7.58 -6.62
N THR A 15 4.10 6.35 -6.37
CA THR A 15 4.06 5.69 -5.06
C THR A 15 5.11 6.29 -4.12
N ASN A 16 4.83 7.49 -3.59
CA ASN A 16 5.45 7.94 -2.35
C ASN A 16 4.62 7.37 -1.20
N SER A 17 5.19 6.48 -0.41
CA SER A 17 4.61 5.92 0.83
C SER A 17 4.04 7.00 1.78
N GLN A 18 4.50 8.24 1.65
CA GLN A 18 4.00 9.43 2.35
C GLN A 18 2.65 9.97 1.81
N GLU A 19 2.35 9.79 0.52
CA GLU A 19 1.15 10.32 -0.14
C GLU A 19 -0.01 9.30 -0.16
N ILE A 20 0.29 8.01 0.00
CA ILE A 20 -0.71 6.94 -0.16
C ILE A 20 -1.72 6.84 0.99
N GLY A 21 -1.57 7.63 2.06
CA GLY A 21 -2.52 7.68 3.17
C GLY A 21 -2.81 6.30 3.75
N LEU A 22 -1.77 5.48 3.90
CA LEU A 22 -1.88 4.13 4.45
C LEU A 22 -2.48 4.20 5.86
N ARG A 23 -3.56 3.45 6.07
CA ARG A 23 -4.27 3.37 7.36
C ARG A 23 -4.45 1.92 7.75
N VAL A 24 -4.69 1.70 9.03
CA VAL A 24 -5.17 0.42 9.52
C VAL A 24 -6.47 0.05 8.79
N GLY A 25 -6.53 -1.17 8.27
CA GLY A 25 -7.60 -1.71 7.43
C GLY A 25 -7.35 -1.66 5.94
N ASP A 26 -6.28 -0.99 5.50
CA ASP A 26 -5.96 -0.84 4.07
C ASP A 26 -5.22 -2.07 3.52
N THR A 27 -5.51 -2.41 2.26
CA THR A 27 -4.87 -3.55 1.58
C THR A 27 -3.61 -3.08 0.86
N VAL A 28 -2.50 -3.75 1.14
CA VAL A 28 -1.19 -3.49 0.55
C VAL A 28 -0.61 -4.75 -0.05
N GLU A 29 0.14 -4.59 -1.12
CA GLU A 29 0.92 -5.65 -1.76
C GLU A 29 2.42 -5.37 -1.54
N HIS A 30 3.13 -6.42 -1.14
CA HIS A 30 4.58 -6.42 -1.04
C HIS A 30 5.16 -7.44 -2.00
N SER A 31 6.19 -7.08 -2.78
CA SER A 31 6.73 -7.95 -3.83
C SER A 31 7.27 -9.30 -3.33
N VAL A 32 7.66 -9.39 -2.05
CA VAL A 32 8.18 -10.63 -1.44
C VAL A 32 7.10 -11.42 -0.68
N PHE A 33 6.10 -10.73 -0.13
CA PHE A 33 5.13 -11.35 0.80
C PHE A 33 3.72 -11.47 0.22
N GLY A 34 3.49 -10.86 -0.95
CA GLY A 34 2.19 -10.80 -1.59
C GLY A 34 1.28 -9.77 -0.94
N GLU A 35 -0.03 -10.04 -1.05
CA GLU A 35 -1.08 -9.20 -0.50
C GLU A 35 -1.22 -9.35 1.02
N GLY A 36 -1.43 -8.23 1.71
CA GLY A 36 -1.67 -8.15 3.14
C GLY A 36 -2.52 -6.96 3.53
N ILE A 37 -3.07 -7.00 4.74
CA ILE A 37 -3.91 -5.93 5.29
C ILE A 37 -3.15 -5.28 6.43
N ILE A 38 -3.09 -3.96 6.45
CA ILE A 38 -2.53 -3.21 7.59
C ILE A 38 -3.45 -3.41 8.79
N ILE A 39 -2.93 -3.94 9.89
CA ILE A 39 -3.69 -4.14 11.13
C ILE A 39 -3.27 -3.18 12.23
N ASP A 40 -2.10 -2.57 12.12
CA ASP A 40 -1.60 -1.58 13.07
C ASP A 40 -0.60 -0.66 12.38
N ILE A 41 -0.55 0.60 12.79
CA ILE A 41 0.50 1.55 12.40
C ILE A 41 0.96 2.23 13.67
N THR A 42 2.23 2.07 13.97
CA THR A 42 2.89 2.58 15.17
C THR A 42 4.13 3.37 14.80
N GLY A 43 4.55 4.29 15.66
CA GLY A 43 5.68 5.16 15.38
C GLY A 43 5.28 6.49 14.72
N SER A 44 6.27 7.31 14.42
CA SER A 44 6.05 8.68 13.93
C SER A 44 7.24 9.15 13.10
N GLY A 45 6.95 9.93 12.05
CA GLY A 45 7.96 10.44 11.13
C GLY A 45 8.71 9.30 10.43
N ASP A 46 10.05 9.35 10.48
CA ASP A 46 10.95 8.41 9.81
C ASP A 46 10.94 6.99 10.42
N LYS A 47 10.41 6.84 11.65
CA LYS A 47 10.30 5.56 12.36
C LYS A 47 8.86 5.03 12.38
N THR A 48 8.11 5.28 11.31
CA THR A 48 6.76 4.75 11.21
C THR A 48 6.81 3.27 10.79
N GLU A 49 6.25 2.41 11.62
CA GLU A 49 6.14 0.97 11.46
C GLU A 49 4.68 0.61 11.17
N ALA A 50 4.44 -0.18 10.14
CA ALA A 50 3.13 -0.76 9.86
C ALA A 50 3.18 -2.27 10.10
N VAL A 51 2.23 -2.76 10.87
CA VAL A 51 1.98 -4.19 11.01
C VAL A 51 1.00 -4.60 9.94
N ILE A 52 1.47 -5.44 9.03
CA ILE A 52 0.69 -5.97 7.91
C ILE A 52 0.46 -7.46 8.15
N ASN A 53 -0.79 -7.88 8.08
CA ASN A 53 -1.16 -9.28 8.07
C ASN A 53 -1.20 -9.77 6.62
N PHE A 54 -0.11 -10.39 6.18
CA PHE A 54 0.00 -11.03 4.87
C PHE A 54 -0.77 -12.34 4.87
N ARG A 55 -1.51 -12.60 3.78
CA ARG A 55 -2.32 -13.83 3.67
C ARG A 55 -1.46 -15.09 3.68
N GLU A 56 -0.29 -15.03 3.05
CA GLU A 56 0.61 -16.18 2.91
C GLU A 56 1.64 -16.32 4.04
N LYS A 57 2.02 -15.21 4.69
CA LYS A 57 3.12 -15.17 5.67
C LYS A 57 2.66 -14.83 7.09
N GLY A 58 1.40 -14.42 7.27
CA GLY A 58 0.88 -13.93 8.54
C GLY A 58 1.32 -12.51 8.86
N ARG A 59 1.38 -12.17 10.16
CA ARG A 59 1.69 -10.82 10.64
C ARG A 59 3.17 -10.50 10.51
N LYS A 60 3.48 -9.34 9.92
CA LYS A 60 4.82 -8.80 9.74
C LYS A 60 4.85 -7.32 10.09
N HIS A 61 5.93 -6.91 10.72
CA HIS A 61 6.18 -5.52 11.10
C HIS A 61 7.18 -4.95 10.09
N LEU A 62 6.80 -3.88 9.39
CA LEU A 62 7.59 -3.28 8.32
C LEU A 62 7.66 -1.77 8.53
N LEU A 63 8.87 -1.21 8.40
CA LEU A 63 9.07 0.23 8.44
C LEU A 63 8.56 0.85 7.14
N LEU A 64 7.55 1.72 7.21
CA LEU A 64 6.99 2.41 6.03
C LEU A 64 8.03 3.27 5.30
N ALA A 65 9.04 3.75 6.03
CA ALA A 65 10.14 4.54 5.47
C ALA A 65 11.10 3.70 4.61
N TRP A 66 11.12 2.36 4.76
CA TRP A 66 12.10 1.47 4.13
C TRP A 66 11.48 0.31 3.35
N ALA A 67 10.17 0.08 3.50
CA ALA A 67 9.46 -0.99 2.83
C ALA A 67 8.83 -0.47 1.52
N PRO A 68 9.24 -0.99 0.35
CA PRO A 68 8.57 -0.70 -0.92
C PRO A 68 7.21 -1.40 -0.92
N LEU A 69 6.21 -0.75 -0.34
CA LEU A 69 4.84 -1.21 -0.25
C LEU A 69 4.01 -0.52 -1.33
N LYS A 70 3.19 -1.31 -2.02
CA LYS A 70 2.24 -0.79 -3.00
C LYS A 70 0.83 -0.93 -2.44
N LYS A 71 0.08 0.16 -2.39
CA LYS A 71 -1.36 0.09 -2.06
C LYS A 71 -2.14 -0.48 -3.24
N LEU A 72 -3.11 -1.36 -2.95
CA LEU A 72 -4.08 -1.88 -3.92
C LEU A 72 -5.41 -1.12 -3.85
#